data_AF-A0A359LX46-F1
#
_entry.id   AF-A0A359LX46-F1
#
_cell.length_a   1.000
_cell.length_b   1.000
_cell.length_c   1.000
_cell.angle_alpha   90.00
_cell.angle_beta   90.00
_cell.angle_gamma   90.00
#
_symmetry.space_group_name_H-M   'P 1'
#
loop_
_entity.id
_entity.type
_entity.pdbx_description
1 polymer ?
#
loop_
_entity_poly.entity_id
_entity_poly.type
_entity_poly.pdbx_seq_one_letter_code
_entity_poly.pdbx_strand_id
1 'polypeptide(L)'
;MASLHLCGNTGTYVDAPMHRFRGAADIAALPLERLAHVPAVVVDARGVQAIGAAPFRGLHLLGKAVLIHTGFSRYWRTERYLRDNPFLTRAACEFLRDAGAAFVGIDSLNIDDLADLARPAHTTLLAAGIPLCEHMTNLAAVPPEGGYLHAVPFKWVGGASCPVRAYVLTEDGAAQRTSVAPHE
;
A
#
# COMPACT_ATOMS: atom_id res chain seq x y z
N MET A 1 -12.85 -13.10 27.83
CA MET A 1 -13.04 -12.10 26.75
C MET A 1 -11.67 -11.83 26.16
N ALA A 2 -11.52 -11.83 24.83
CA ALA A 2 -10.25 -11.48 24.20
C ALA A 2 -10.17 -9.96 24.01
N SER A 3 -9.01 -9.35 24.25
CA SER A 3 -8.72 -7.94 24.00
C SER A 3 -7.44 -7.81 23.18
N LEU A 4 -7.30 -6.70 22.44
CA LEU A 4 -6.15 -6.43 21.60
C LEU A 4 -5.74 -4.96 21.77
N HIS A 5 -4.47 -4.71 22.02
CA HIS A 5 -3.88 -3.38 22.13
C HIS A 5 -2.70 -3.29 21.15
N LEU A 6 -2.76 -2.32 20.23
CA LEU A 6 -1.78 -2.13 19.17
C LEU A 6 -1.71 -0.67 18.73
N CYS A 7 -0.60 -0.29 18.11
CA CYS A 7 -0.49 0.98 17.39
C CYS A 7 -1.13 0.83 15.99
N GLY A 8 -1.71 1.90 15.44
CA GLY A 8 -2.37 1.86 14.13
C GLY A 8 -1.44 1.44 12.98
N ASN A 9 -0.14 1.72 13.12
CA ASN A 9 0.92 1.35 12.19
C ASN A 9 1.59 0.00 12.53
N THR A 10 0.81 -1.00 12.94
CA THR A 10 1.30 -2.34 13.26
C THR A 10 1.09 -3.32 12.11
N GLY A 11 2.15 -3.97 11.63
CA GLY A 11 2.08 -4.93 10.53
C GLY A 11 1.76 -4.25 9.20
N THR A 12 1.03 -4.91 8.30
CA THR A 12 0.50 -4.24 7.09
C THR A 12 -0.67 -3.34 7.48
N TYR A 13 -0.59 -2.05 7.16
CA TYR A 13 -1.60 -1.05 7.53
C TYR A 13 -1.83 -0.05 6.41
N VAL A 14 -2.94 0.68 6.51
CA VAL A 14 -3.26 1.82 5.66
C VAL A 14 -3.13 3.12 6.45
N ASP A 15 -2.51 4.13 5.83
CA ASP A 15 -2.50 5.51 6.32
C ASP A 15 -3.55 6.36 5.61
N ALA A 16 -4.27 7.17 6.40
CA ALA A 16 -5.19 8.19 5.93
C ALA A 16 -4.51 9.57 5.92
N PRO A 17 -5.07 10.59 5.22
CA PRO A 17 -4.52 11.94 5.20
C PRO A 17 -4.23 12.55 6.57
N MET A 18 -5.04 12.24 7.59
CA MET A 18 -4.81 12.67 8.97
C MET A 18 -3.45 12.24 9.54
N HIS A 19 -2.85 11.15 9.04
CA HIS A 19 -1.51 10.69 9.42
C HIS A 19 -0.44 11.76 9.22
N ARG A 20 -0.60 12.60 8.19
CA ARG A 20 0.34 13.69 7.89
C ARG A 20 -0.22 15.07 8.22
N PHE A 21 -1.52 15.29 8.02
CA PHE A 21 -2.16 16.59 8.09
C PHE A 21 -3.24 16.61 9.17
N ARG A 22 -2.99 17.30 10.28
CA ARG A 22 -3.96 17.42 11.38
C ARG A 22 -5.29 17.98 10.85
N GLY A 23 -6.39 17.28 11.13
CA GLY A 23 -7.74 17.66 10.73
C GLY A 23 -8.14 17.25 9.31
N ALA A 24 -7.25 16.62 8.54
CA ALA A 24 -7.61 16.00 7.26
C ALA A 24 -8.42 14.70 7.48
N ALA A 25 -8.85 14.07 6.37
CA ALA A 25 -9.62 12.83 6.40
C ALA A 25 -8.93 11.73 7.23
N ASP A 26 -9.69 11.12 8.13
CA ASP A 26 -9.29 9.94 8.90
C ASP A 26 -9.59 8.64 8.14
N ILE A 27 -9.28 7.50 8.75
CA ILE A 27 -9.54 6.17 8.20
C ILE A 27 -11.02 5.95 7.84
N ALA A 28 -11.96 6.49 8.64
CA ALA A 28 -13.40 6.33 8.40
C ALA A 28 -13.92 7.18 7.22
N ALA A 29 -13.19 8.23 6.85
CA ALA A 29 -13.52 9.15 5.76
C ALA A 29 -12.86 8.75 4.42
N LEU A 30 -12.03 7.70 4.38
CA LEU A 30 -11.44 7.23 3.13
C LEU A 30 -12.50 6.64 2.20
N PRO A 31 -12.51 7.03 0.91
CA PRO A 31 -13.45 6.49 -0.08
C PRO A 31 -13.18 5.00 -0.36
N LEU A 32 -14.23 4.18 -0.37
CA LEU A 32 -14.11 2.73 -0.57
C LEU A 32 -13.59 2.37 -1.96
N GLU A 33 -13.86 3.20 -2.97
CA GLU A 33 -13.31 3.04 -4.32
C GLU A 33 -11.78 3.11 -4.39
N ARG A 34 -11.11 3.59 -3.34
CA ARG A 34 -9.64 3.56 -3.19
C ARG A 34 -9.13 2.40 -2.32
N LEU A 35 -10.02 1.58 -1.75
CA LEU A 35 -9.68 0.57 -0.73
C LEU A 35 -10.21 -0.82 -1.03
N ALA A 36 -11.31 -0.93 -1.78
CA ALA A 36 -12.01 -2.17 -2.06
C ALA A 36 -12.12 -2.38 -3.57
N HIS A 37 -11.69 -3.56 -4.03
CA HIS A 37 -11.79 -3.97 -5.43
C HIS A 37 -11.10 -2.98 -6.40
N VAL A 38 -9.92 -2.50 -6.01
CA VAL A 38 -9.17 -1.51 -6.80
C VAL A 38 -8.29 -2.25 -7.80
N PRO A 39 -8.37 -1.98 -9.12
CA PRO A 39 -7.46 -2.59 -10.10
C PRO A 39 -6.00 -2.34 -9.70
N ALA A 40 -5.21 -3.39 -9.62
CA ALA A 40 -3.84 -3.34 -9.13
C ALA A 40 -2.82 -3.44 -10.26
N VAL A 41 -1.74 -2.68 -10.14
CA VAL A 41 -0.52 -2.82 -10.94
C VAL A 41 0.64 -3.06 -9.99
N VAL A 42 1.38 -4.13 -10.19
CA VAL A 42 2.60 -4.43 -9.44
C VAL A 42 3.80 -3.90 -10.21
N VAL A 43 4.57 -3.01 -9.58
CA VAL A 43 5.76 -2.40 -10.18
C VAL A 43 6.99 -3.00 -9.52
N ASP A 44 7.82 -3.70 -10.31
CA ASP A 44 9.11 -4.21 -9.85
C ASP A 44 10.11 -3.08 -9.69
N ALA A 45 10.56 -2.87 -8.45
CA ALA A 45 11.56 -1.89 -8.07
C ALA A 45 12.69 -2.54 -7.24
N ARG A 46 12.90 -3.85 -7.39
CA ARG A 46 13.97 -4.58 -6.69
C ARG A 46 15.35 -4.05 -7.10
N GLY A 47 16.29 -4.11 -6.16
CA GLY A 47 17.68 -3.70 -6.39
C GLY A 47 17.91 -2.19 -6.35
N VAL A 48 16.87 -1.39 -6.11
CA VAL A 48 16.96 0.07 -5.98
C VAL A 48 16.46 0.47 -4.59
N GLN A 49 17.22 1.33 -3.91
CA GLN A 49 16.80 1.88 -2.60
C GLN A 49 15.92 3.12 -2.79
N ALA A 50 16.42 4.15 -3.48
CA ALA A 50 15.67 5.37 -3.78
C ALA A 50 14.94 5.22 -5.12
N ILE A 51 13.64 4.92 -5.07
CA ILE A 51 12.83 4.59 -6.24
C ILE A 51 12.38 5.88 -6.92
N GLY A 52 12.93 6.12 -8.11
CA GLY A 52 12.60 7.26 -8.98
C GLY A 52 11.31 7.07 -9.77
N ALA A 53 10.97 8.04 -10.62
CA ALA A 53 9.77 7.96 -11.46
C ALA A 53 9.87 6.94 -12.61
N ALA A 54 11.09 6.51 -12.98
CA ALA A 54 11.34 5.72 -14.18
C ALA A 54 10.53 4.40 -14.27
N PRO A 55 10.39 3.58 -13.20
CA PRO A 55 9.63 2.32 -13.25
C PRO A 55 8.14 2.50 -13.54
N PHE A 56 7.61 3.71 -13.35
CA PHE A 56 6.18 4.00 -13.51
C PHE A 56 5.84 4.55 -14.90
N ARG A 57 6.85 4.93 -15.70
CA ARG A 57 6.64 5.54 -17.01
C ARG A 57 6.03 4.54 -18.00
N GLY A 58 5.03 4.99 -18.75
CA GLY A 58 4.33 4.17 -19.75
C GLY A 58 3.25 3.26 -19.18
N LEU A 59 3.09 3.19 -17.86
CA LEU A 59 2.01 2.44 -17.22
C LEU A 59 0.72 3.28 -17.16
N HIS A 60 -0.43 2.62 -17.31
CA HIS A 60 -1.73 3.25 -17.07
C HIS A 60 -2.10 3.11 -15.59
N LEU A 61 -1.97 4.20 -14.82
CA LEU A 61 -2.11 4.21 -13.35
C LEU A 61 -3.39 4.87 -12.83
N LEU A 62 -4.15 5.55 -13.70
CA LEU A 62 -5.36 6.28 -13.32
C LEU A 62 -6.36 5.34 -12.65
N GLY A 63 -6.75 5.65 -11.42
CA GLY A 63 -7.72 4.87 -10.65
C GLY A 63 -7.20 3.52 -10.15
N LYS A 64 -5.90 3.23 -10.29
CA LYS A 64 -5.31 1.94 -9.91
C LYS A 64 -4.57 2.00 -8.57
N ALA A 65 -4.49 0.85 -7.92
CA ALA A 65 -3.58 0.60 -6.81
C ALA A 65 -2.19 0.26 -7.35
N VAL A 66 -1.19 1.08 -7.03
CA VAL A 66 0.20 0.88 -7.43
C VAL A 66 0.94 0.18 -6.30
N LEU A 67 1.30 -1.08 -6.50
CA LEU A 67 1.96 -1.94 -5.52
C LEU A 67 3.45 -2.06 -5.86
N ILE A 68 4.31 -1.47 -5.05
CA ILE A 68 5.74 -1.36 -5.31
C ILE A 68 6.44 -2.56 -4.69
N HIS A 69 6.93 -3.46 -5.55
CA HIS A 69 7.65 -4.66 -5.16
C HIS A 69 9.15 -4.40 -5.11
N THR A 70 9.67 -4.23 -3.91
CA THR A 70 11.09 -4.03 -3.60
C THR A 70 11.77 -5.32 -3.12
N GLY A 71 10.96 -6.32 -2.76
CA GLY A 71 11.38 -7.59 -2.18
C GLY A 71 11.86 -7.46 -0.74
N PHE A 72 11.73 -6.28 -0.11
CA PHE A 72 12.29 -5.99 1.21
C PHE A 72 11.58 -6.74 2.35
N SER A 73 10.33 -7.16 2.11
CA SER A 73 9.55 -8.00 3.02
C SER A 73 10.26 -9.31 3.42
N ARG A 74 11.21 -9.82 2.63
CA ARG A 74 12.06 -10.97 2.99
C ARG A 74 12.90 -10.77 4.25
N TYR A 75 13.15 -9.52 4.64
CA TYR A 75 13.93 -9.18 5.83
C TYR A 75 13.07 -9.04 7.09
N TRP A 76 11.75 -9.19 7.00
CA TRP A 76 10.82 -9.06 8.14
C TRP A 76 11.33 -9.80 9.38
N ARG A 77 11.19 -9.16 10.56
CA ARG A 77 11.71 -9.63 11.86
C ARG A 77 13.24 -9.76 11.94
N THR A 78 13.97 -8.99 11.15
CA THR A 78 15.42 -8.83 11.29
C THR A 78 15.79 -7.36 11.49
N GLU A 79 16.96 -7.11 12.10
CA GLU A 79 17.52 -5.75 12.21
C GLU A 79 17.62 -5.04 10.86
N ARG A 80 17.89 -5.80 9.79
CA ARG A 80 17.98 -5.24 8.44
C ARG A 80 16.65 -4.66 7.96
N TYR A 81 15.51 -5.16 8.43
CA TYR A 81 14.22 -4.57 8.04
C TYR A 81 14.00 -3.19 8.65
N LEU A 82 14.69 -2.85 9.73
CA LEU A 82 14.55 -1.59 10.45
C LEU A 82 15.46 -0.48 9.91
N ARG A 83 16.26 -0.75 8.89
CA ARG A 83 17.30 0.15 8.36
C ARG A 83 17.39 -0.01 6.85
N ASP A 84 17.89 1.02 6.16
CA ASP A 84 18.18 0.96 4.72
C ASP A 84 17.00 0.47 3.86
N ASN A 85 15.76 0.82 4.25
CA ASN A 85 14.57 0.42 3.50
C ASN A 85 14.54 1.11 2.13
N PRO A 86 14.06 0.42 1.09
CA PRO A 86 13.65 1.09 -0.14
C PRO A 86 12.48 2.04 0.10
N PHE A 87 12.48 3.16 -0.61
CA PHE A 87 11.51 4.24 -0.47
C PHE A 87 11.27 4.95 -1.81
N LEU A 88 10.19 5.73 -1.90
CA LEU A 88 9.90 6.57 -3.06
C LEU A 88 10.59 7.93 -2.94
N THR A 89 11.23 8.36 -4.03
CA THR A 89 11.71 9.74 -4.15
C THR A 89 10.55 10.72 -4.34
N ARG A 90 10.78 12.01 -4.08
CA ARG A 90 9.83 13.09 -4.39
C ARG A 90 9.29 13.03 -5.82
N ALA A 91 10.18 12.83 -6.79
CA ALA A 91 9.81 12.75 -8.21
C ALA A 91 8.88 11.56 -8.50
N ALA A 92 9.07 10.41 -7.83
CA ALA A 92 8.15 9.30 -7.94
C ALA A 92 6.77 9.62 -7.33
N CYS A 93 6.74 10.28 -6.18
CA CYS A 93 5.50 10.66 -5.51
C CYS A 93 4.68 11.66 -6.34
N GLU A 94 5.33 12.67 -6.91
CA GLU A 94 4.71 13.64 -7.81
C GLU A 94 4.17 12.96 -9.07
N PHE A 95 4.95 12.04 -9.66
CA PHE A 95 4.52 11.27 -10.82
C PHE A 95 3.26 10.43 -10.51
N LEU A 96 3.25 9.69 -9.39
CA LEU A 96 2.12 8.83 -9.01
C LEU A 96 0.84 9.64 -8.74
N ARG A 97 0.97 10.81 -8.10
CA ARG A 97 -0.13 11.77 -7.92
C ARG A 97 -0.67 12.21 -9.28
N ASP A 98 0.20 12.68 -10.17
CA ASP A 98 -0.20 13.27 -11.45
C ASP A 98 -0.74 12.21 -12.42
N ALA A 99 -0.28 10.96 -12.29
CA ALA A 99 -0.83 9.81 -13.03
C ALA A 99 -2.17 9.32 -12.48
N GLY A 100 -2.67 9.89 -11.37
CA GLY A 100 -3.99 9.60 -10.82
C GLY A 100 -4.10 8.25 -10.10
N ALA A 101 -3.03 7.78 -9.46
CA ALA A 101 -3.07 6.57 -8.64
C ALA A 101 -4.18 6.68 -7.57
N ALA A 102 -4.98 5.62 -7.41
CA ALA A 102 -6.03 5.57 -6.39
C ALA A 102 -5.48 5.20 -5.01
N PHE A 103 -4.42 4.40 -4.99
CA PHE A 103 -3.80 3.83 -3.80
C PHE A 103 -2.33 3.53 -4.08
N VAL A 104 -1.45 3.67 -3.09
CA VAL A 104 -0.03 3.31 -3.25
C VAL A 104 0.40 2.41 -2.09
N GLY A 105 0.97 1.25 -2.41
CA GLY A 105 1.47 0.30 -1.44
C GLY A 105 2.93 -0.07 -1.67
N ILE A 106 3.68 -0.39 -0.62
CA ILE A 106 5.08 -0.82 -0.69
C ILE A 106 5.36 -1.98 0.27
N ASP A 107 6.23 -2.91 -0.12
CA ASP A 107 6.64 -4.05 0.72
C ASP A 107 7.89 -3.77 1.59
N SER A 108 8.10 -2.51 1.96
CA SER A 108 9.21 -2.04 2.80
C SER A 108 8.71 -1.49 4.15
N LEU A 109 9.65 -1.14 5.02
CA LEU A 109 9.40 -0.57 6.36
C LEU A 109 8.66 0.77 6.30
N ASN A 110 9.06 1.64 5.39
CA ASN A 110 8.46 2.95 5.19
C ASN A 110 8.54 3.32 3.71
N ILE A 111 7.52 4.00 3.20
CA ILE A 111 7.48 4.47 1.83
C ILE A 111 8.34 5.71 1.60
N ASP A 112 8.73 6.40 2.68
CA ASP A 112 9.69 7.49 2.69
C ASP A 112 11.08 7.05 3.19
N ASP A 113 12.07 7.88 2.88
CA ASP A 113 13.37 7.83 3.54
C ASP A 113 13.21 8.24 5.01
N LEU A 114 13.67 7.41 5.94
CA LEU A 114 13.63 7.71 7.36
C LEU A 114 14.47 8.93 7.74
N ALA A 115 15.45 9.30 6.92
CA ALA A 115 16.29 10.48 7.13
C ALA A 115 15.66 11.77 6.59
N ASP A 116 14.68 11.70 5.68
CA ASP A 116 14.02 12.87 5.10
C ASP A 116 12.77 13.26 5.89
N LEU A 117 12.91 14.28 6.74
CA LEU A 117 11.80 14.82 7.53
C LEU A 117 10.70 15.47 6.68
N ALA A 118 10.95 15.77 5.40
CA ALA A 118 9.90 16.22 4.49
C ALA A 118 8.88 15.12 4.18
N ARG A 119 9.27 13.84 4.30
CA ARG A 119 8.43 12.66 4.02
C ARG A 119 7.63 12.84 2.71
N PRO A 120 8.29 12.95 1.55
CA PRO A 120 7.64 13.32 0.29
C PRO A 120 6.47 12.43 -0.12
N ALA A 121 6.50 11.13 0.16
CA ALA A 121 5.39 10.21 -0.12
C ALA A 121 4.18 10.54 0.76
N HIS A 122 4.36 10.60 2.09
CA HIS A 122 3.28 10.97 2.99
C HIS A 122 2.77 12.40 2.72
N THR A 123 3.65 13.34 2.40
CA THR A 123 3.24 14.73 2.15
C THR A 123 2.50 14.87 0.82
N THR A 124 3.02 14.28 -0.27
CA THR A 124 2.48 14.51 -1.62
C THR A 124 1.24 13.67 -1.89
N LEU A 125 1.28 12.38 -1.55
CA LEU A 125 0.23 11.44 -1.91
C LEU A 125 -0.99 11.61 -1.00
N LEU A 126 -0.77 11.77 0.32
CA LEU A 126 -1.88 11.98 1.25
C LEU A 126 -2.54 13.35 1.07
N ALA A 127 -1.81 14.40 0.65
CA ALA A 127 -2.42 15.69 0.30
C ALA A 127 -3.36 15.58 -0.91
N ALA A 128 -3.11 14.63 -1.81
CA ALA A 128 -4.00 14.27 -2.91
C ALA A 128 -5.08 13.24 -2.53
N GLY A 129 -5.19 12.91 -1.23
CA GLY A 129 -6.13 11.93 -0.69
C GLY A 129 -5.82 10.47 -1.07
N ILE A 130 -4.62 10.18 -1.59
CA ILE A 130 -4.22 8.83 -2.02
C ILE A 130 -3.75 8.06 -0.78
N PRO A 131 -4.46 7.01 -0.33
CA PRO A 131 -4.06 6.23 0.84
C PRO A 131 -2.75 5.49 0.59
N LEU A 132 -1.97 5.31 1.65
CA LEU A 132 -0.69 4.61 1.62
C LEU A 132 -0.79 3.28 2.36
N CYS A 133 -0.05 2.27 1.92
CA CYS A 133 0.04 1.00 2.62
C CYS A 133 1.49 0.52 2.72
N GLU A 134 1.96 0.37 3.95
CA GLU A 134 3.34 -0.02 4.25
C GLU A 134 3.37 -1.45 4.77
N HIS A 135 4.57 -2.04 4.84
CA HIS A 135 4.77 -3.43 5.27
C HIS A 135 3.95 -4.44 4.49
N MET A 136 3.69 -4.20 3.20
CA MET A 136 3.11 -5.24 2.35
C MET A 136 4.07 -6.44 2.26
N THR A 137 3.53 -7.59 1.89
CA THR A 137 4.32 -8.81 1.72
C THR A 137 3.75 -9.64 0.58
N ASN A 138 4.52 -10.63 0.13
CA ASN A 138 4.12 -11.58 -0.90
C ASN A 138 3.74 -10.93 -2.25
N LEU A 139 4.25 -9.73 -2.56
CA LEU A 139 3.98 -9.07 -3.84
C LEU A 139 4.54 -9.85 -5.03
N ALA A 140 5.56 -10.70 -4.82
CA ALA A 140 6.08 -11.60 -5.85
C ALA A 140 5.06 -12.65 -6.36
N ALA A 141 4.00 -12.94 -5.59
CA ALA A 141 2.95 -13.87 -5.99
C ALA A 141 1.78 -13.18 -6.72
N VAL A 142 1.79 -11.85 -6.80
CA VAL A 142 0.75 -11.07 -7.45
C VAL A 142 1.14 -10.85 -8.92
N PRO A 143 0.23 -11.08 -9.90
CA PRO A 143 0.54 -10.80 -11.29
C PRO A 143 0.78 -9.30 -11.52
N PRO A 144 1.60 -8.91 -12.51
CA PRO A 144 1.87 -7.51 -12.80
C PRO A 144 0.61 -6.66 -13.03
N GLU A 145 -0.42 -7.24 -13.64
CA GLU A 145 -1.73 -6.61 -13.89
C GLU A 145 -2.85 -7.67 -13.77
N GLY A 146 -4.12 -7.21 -13.81
CA GLY A 146 -5.29 -8.08 -13.77
C GLY A 146 -5.73 -8.52 -12.36
N GLY A 147 -5.02 -8.08 -11.33
CA GLY A 147 -5.41 -8.26 -9.93
C GLY A 147 -6.28 -7.11 -9.39
N TYR A 148 -7.04 -7.38 -8.34
CA TYR A 148 -7.83 -6.38 -7.61
C TYR A 148 -7.44 -6.34 -6.14
N LEU A 149 -6.93 -5.21 -5.67
CA LEU A 149 -6.57 -4.96 -4.28
C LEU A 149 -7.81 -4.78 -3.40
N HIS A 150 -7.77 -5.42 -2.24
CA HIS A 150 -8.63 -5.14 -1.11
C HIS A 150 -7.75 -4.86 0.12
N ALA A 151 -7.83 -3.63 0.64
CA ALA A 151 -7.09 -3.15 1.81
C ALA A 151 -7.99 -2.28 2.69
N VAL A 152 -9.21 -2.76 2.96
CA VAL A 152 -10.23 -2.00 3.69
C VAL A 152 -9.94 -2.05 5.21
N PRO A 153 -9.66 -0.92 5.86
CA PRO A 153 -9.57 -0.84 7.31
C PRO A 153 -10.97 -0.92 7.95
N PHE A 154 -11.05 -1.32 9.22
CA PHE A 154 -12.29 -1.13 9.96
C PHE A 154 -12.59 0.37 10.10
N LYS A 155 -13.86 0.74 10.13
CA LYS A 155 -14.28 2.14 10.12
C LYS A 155 -13.94 2.83 11.46
N TRP A 156 -12.77 3.47 11.51
CA TRP A 156 -12.24 4.09 12.73
C TRP A 156 -12.24 5.63 12.62
N VAL A 157 -13.19 6.26 13.31
CA VAL A 157 -13.24 7.72 13.44
C VAL A 157 -12.08 8.21 14.30
N GLY A 158 -11.35 9.21 13.83
CA GLY A 158 -10.13 9.75 14.43
C GLY A 158 -8.88 8.88 14.21
N GLY A 159 -9.00 7.75 13.50
CA GLY A 159 -7.86 6.88 13.18
C GLY A 159 -6.99 7.48 12.09
N ALA A 160 -5.69 7.67 12.36
CA ALA A 160 -4.72 8.13 11.36
C ALA A 160 -4.18 6.97 10.49
N SER A 161 -4.01 5.80 11.10
CA SER A 161 -3.50 4.57 10.49
C SER A 161 -4.27 3.38 11.03
N CYS A 162 -4.46 2.34 10.24
CA CYS A 162 -5.17 1.14 10.67
C CYS A 162 -4.58 -0.12 10.03
N PRO A 163 -4.28 -1.18 10.81
CA PRO A 163 -3.86 -2.44 10.23
C PRO A 163 -4.96 -3.04 9.37
N VAL A 164 -4.53 -3.72 8.32
CA VAL A 164 -5.41 -4.38 7.36
C VAL A 164 -4.91 -5.76 7.06
N ARG A 165 -5.84 -6.66 6.72
CA ARG A 165 -5.49 -7.88 6.00
C ARG A 165 -5.57 -7.57 4.51
N ALA A 166 -4.52 -6.97 3.96
CA ALA A 166 -4.48 -6.66 2.53
C ALA A 166 -4.35 -7.94 1.70
N TYR A 167 -5.13 -8.05 0.62
CA TYR A 167 -5.04 -9.15 -0.34
C TYR A 167 -5.35 -8.68 -1.75
N VAL A 168 -4.87 -9.42 -2.74
CA VAL A 168 -5.19 -9.22 -4.15
C VAL A 168 -5.96 -10.43 -4.65
N LEU A 169 -7.10 -10.20 -5.28
CA LEU A 169 -7.85 -11.23 -6.00
C LEU A 169 -7.40 -11.25 -7.46
N THR A 170 -7.11 -12.43 -7.98
CA THR A 170 -6.79 -12.67 -9.39
C THR A 170 -7.87 -13.57 -10.00
N GLU A 171 -8.03 -13.56 -11.32
CA GLU A 171 -9.06 -14.37 -12.00
C GLU A 171 -8.89 -15.89 -11.71
N ASP A 172 -7.66 -16.38 -11.57
CA ASP A 172 -7.37 -17.76 -11.19
C ASP A 172 -7.84 -18.12 -9.75
N GLY A 173 -7.89 -17.14 -8.86
CA GLY A 173 -8.35 -17.31 -7.48
C GLY A 173 -9.88 -17.31 -7.32
N ALA A 174 -10.62 -16.83 -8.32
CA ALA A 174 -12.09 -16.90 -8.33
C ALA A 174 -12.58 -18.27 -8.82
N ALA A 175 -11.93 -18.84 -9.83
CA ALA A 175 -12.26 -20.17 -10.39
C ALA A 175 -12.02 -21.33 -9.40
N GLN A 176 -11.04 -21.22 -8.50
CA GLN A 176 -10.77 -22.23 -7.47
C GLN A 176 -11.80 -22.25 -6.32
N ARG A 177 -12.64 -21.22 -6.18
CA ARG A 177 -13.69 -21.17 -5.14
C ARG A 177 -15.00 -21.82 -5.56
N THR A 178 -15.23 -22.01 -6.87
CA THR A 178 -16.42 -22.68 -7.40
C THR A 178 -16.31 -24.20 -7.47
N SER A 179 -15.16 -24.79 -7.13
CA SER A 179 -14.92 -26.25 -7.20
C SER A 179 -15.03 -26.97 -5.85
N VAL A 180 -15.48 -26.33 -4.78
CA VAL A 180 -15.81 -27.06 -3.53
C VAL A 180 -17.20 -27.65 -3.70
N ALA A 181 -17.24 -28.93 -4.10
CA ALA A 181 -18.46 -29.72 -4.09
C ALA A 181 -19.07 -29.75 -2.67
N PRO A 182 -20.40 -29.74 -2.52
CA PRO A 182 -21.03 -29.97 -1.23
C PRO A 182 -20.66 -31.39 -0.78
N HIS A 183 -19.98 -31.48 0.37
CA HIS A 183 -19.80 -32.75 1.06
C HIS A 183 -21.13 -33.13 1.74
N GLU A 184 -21.78 -34.17 1.22
CA GLU A 184 -22.58 -35.12 2.01
C GLU A 184 -21.67 -36.23 2.55
#